data_AF-X1FMI2-F1
#
_entry.id   AF-X1FMI2-F1
#
_cell.length_a   1.000
_cell.length_b   1.000
_cell.length_c   1.000
_cell.angle_alpha   90.00
_cell.angle_beta   90.00
_cell.angle_gamma   90.00
#
_symmetry.space_group_name_H-M   'P 1'
#
loop_
_entity.id
_entity.type
_entity.pdbx_description
1 polymer ?
#
loop_
_entity_poly.entity_id
_entity_poly.type
_entity_poly.pdbx_seq_one_letter_code
_entity_poly.pdbx_strand_id
1 'polypeptide(L)'
;MNIEQLRIKQLSFEENRQDIKKDFKELERLRSKFVTKFNYDKIKNLTIEKYVVGHGGKDTFCYWLETKLMELGKIKGGTTADKKFGVYFSKDYDEYKTIPKW
;
A
#
# COMPACT_ATOMS: atom_id res chain seq x y z
N MET A 1 30.88 -24.49 8.01
CA MET A 1 29.48 -24.87 8.25
C MET A 1 29.35 -26.35 7.93
N ASN A 2 28.97 -27.19 8.90
CA ASN A 2 28.89 -28.65 8.71
C ASN A 2 27.47 -29.11 8.29
N ILE A 3 27.33 -30.38 7.90
CA ILE A 3 26.05 -30.93 7.41
C ILE A 3 24.93 -30.84 8.46
N GLU A 4 25.22 -31.08 9.74
CA GLU A 4 24.23 -30.99 10.82
C GLU A 4 23.73 -29.54 11.01
N GLN A 5 24.63 -28.57 10.95
CA GLN A 5 24.26 -27.15 10.98
C GLN A 5 23.39 -26.75 9.79
N LEU A 6 23.63 -27.32 8.60
CA LEU A 6 22.79 -27.07 7.42
C LEU A 6 21.39 -27.63 7.60
N ARG A 7 21.26 -28.86 8.12
CA ARG A 7 19.96 -29.50 8.39
C ARG A 7 19.13 -28.71 9.40
N ILE A 8 19.76 -28.24 10.49
CA ILE A 8 19.09 -27.39 11.50
C ILE A 8 18.59 -26.09 10.86
N LYS A 9 19.44 -25.42 10.06
CA LYS A 9 19.04 -24.18 9.35
C LYS A 9 17.91 -24.43 8.36
N GLN A 10 17.93 -25.54 7.62
CA GLN A 10 16.88 -25.89 6.68
C GLN A 10 15.54 -26.12 7.39
N LEU A 11 15.54 -26.85 8.52
CA LEU A 11 14.33 -27.05 9.32
C LEU A 11 13.76 -25.72 9.83
N SER A 12 14.61 -24.85 10.40
CA SER A 12 14.16 -23.52 10.85
C SER A 12 13.66 -22.63 9.71
N PHE A 13 14.23 -22.76 8.50
CA PHE A 13 13.79 -22.00 7.34
C PHE A 13 12.41 -22.48 6.87
N GLU A 14 12.18 -23.80 6.80
CA GLU A 14 10.91 -24.33 6.33
C GLU A 14 9.76 -24.07 7.30
N GLU A 15 10.02 -24.09 8.61
CA GLU A 15 9.05 -23.68 9.63
C GLU A 15 8.63 -22.21 9.40
N ASN A 16 9.60 -21.29 9.35
CA ASN A 16 9.35 -19.87 9.06
C ASN A 16 8.67 -19.67 7.70
N ARG A 17 9.01 -20.46 6.69
CA ARG A 17 8.45 -20.34 5.34
C ARG A 17 6.96 -20.67 5.31
N GLN A 18 6.48 -21.62 6.11
CA GLN A 18 5.04 -21.92 6.17
C GLN A 18 4.24 -20.79 6.80
N ASP A 19 4.77 -20.17 7.86
CA ASP A 19 4.14 -19.01 8.49
C ASP A 19 4.09 -17.82 7.51
N ILE A 20 5.22 -17.51 6.88
CA ILE A 20 5.34 -16.49 5.84
C ILE A 20 4.36 -16.75 4.67
N LYS A 21 4.16 -18.01 4.27
CA LYS A 21 3.25 -18.39 3.18
C LYS A 21 1.80 -18.01 3.46
N LYS A 22 1.35 -18.11 4.71
CA LYS A 22 -0.01 -17.72 5.11
C LYS A 22 -0.20 -16.21 4.96
N ASP A 23 0.77 -15.43 5.42
CA ASP A 23 0.76 -13.97 5.29
C ASP A 23 0.76 -13.54 3.82
N PHE A 24 1.60 -14.17 2.98
CA PHE A 24 1.61 -13.91 1.53
C PHE A 24 0.24 -14.13 0.87
N LYS A 25 -0.53 -15.13 1.31
CA LYS A 25 -1.85 -15.39 0.75
C LYS A 25 -2.83 -14.26 1.05
N GLU A 26 -2.82 -13.73 2.27
CA GLU A 26 -3.69 -12.60 2.64
C GLU A 26 -3.26 -11.30 1.94
N LEU A 27 -1.94 -11.06 1.86
CA LEU A 27 -1.38 -9.93 1.13
C LEU A 27 -1.72 -9.98 -0.36
N GLU A 28 -1.66 -11.15 -0.99
CA GLU A 28 -2.02 -11.31 -2.40
C GLU A 28 -3.53 -11.10 -2.64
N ARG A 29 -4.39 -11.55 -1.72
CA ARG A 29 -5.83 -11.23 -1.79
C ARG A 29 -6.07 -9.73 -1.68
N LEU A 30 -5.34 -9.04 -0.80
CA LEU A 30 -5.44 -7.60 -0.65
C LEU A 30 -4.97 -6.85 -1.91
N ARG A 31 -3.84 -7.26 -2.49
CA ARG A 31 -3.33 -6.74 -3.78
C ARG A 31 -4.35 -6.96 -4.90
N SER A 32 -4.91 -8.16 -4.99
CA SER A 32 -5.93 -8.52 -6.00
C SER A 32 -7.20 -7.67 -5.85
N LYS A 33 -7.66 -7.42 -4.62
CA LYS A 33 -8.78 -6.49 -4.34
C LYS A 33 -8.47 -5.07 -4.81
N PHE A 34 -7.27 -4.57 -4.54
CA PHE A 34 -6.84 -3.25 -4.99
C PHE A 34 -6.86 -3.12 -6.51
N VAL A 35 -6.22 -4.05 -7.23
CA VAL A 35 -6.15 -4.03 -8.71
C VAL A 35 -7.53 -4.15 -9.35
N THR A 36 -8.43 -4.94 -8.76
CA THR A 36 -9.81 -5.07 -9.24
C THR A 36 -10.62 -3.79 -9.00
N LYS A 37 -10.39 -3.14 -7.86
CA LYS A 37 -11.09 -1.90 -7.47
C LYS A 37 -10.60 -0.70 -8.26
N PHE A 38 -9.29 -0.60 -8.52
CA PHE A 38 -8.64 0.49 -9.23
C PHE A 38 -7.95 -0.06 -10.48
N ASN A 39 -8.73 -0.70 -11.35
CA ASN A 39 -8.24 -1.10 -12.66
C ASN A 39 -8.08 0.14 -13.56
N TYR A 40 -7.46 -0.03 -14.72
CA TYR A 40 -7.18 1.06 -15.66
C TYR A 40 -8.42 1.93 -15.97
N ASP A 41 -9.54 1.30 -16.34
CA ASP A 41 -10.76 2.02 -16.71
C ASP A 41 -11.36 2.80 -15.54
N LYS A 42 -11.32 2.23 -14.32
CA LYS A 42 -11.82 2.91 -13.12
C LYS A 42 -10.92 4.06 -12.69
N ILE A 43 -9.60 3.93 -12.84
CA ILE A 43 -8.65 5.03 -12.55
C ILE A 43 -8.87 6.18 -13.54
N LYS A 44 -9.06 5.88 -14.83
CA LYS A 44 -9.29 6.90 -15.86
C LYS A 44 -10.55 7.74 -15.60
N ASN A 45 -11.57 7.16 -14.97
CA ASN A 45 -12.83 7.82 -14.64
C ASN A 45 -12.97 8.16 -13.15
N LEU A 46 -11.87 8.13 -12.38
CA LEU A 46 -11.89 8.35 -10.94
C LEU A 46 -12.11 9.84 -10.66
N THR A 47 -13.07 10.18 -9.81
CA THR A 47 -13.24 11.56 -9.36
C THR A 47 -12.12 11.95 -8.39
N ILE A 48 -11.84 13.24 -8.26
CA ILE A 48 -10.79 13.75 -7.37
C ILE A 48 -11.06 13.34 -5.91
N GLU A 49 -12.32 13.36 -5.47
CA GLU A 49 -12.78 12.89 -4.14
C GLU A 49 -12.40 11.43 -3.88
N LYS A 50 -12.40 10.60 -4.92
CA LYS A 50 -12.07 9.16 -4.82
C LYS A 50 -10.58 8.89 -5.03
N TYR A 51 -9.84 9.88 -5.49
CA TYR A 51 -8.39 9.81 -5.66
C TYR A 51 -7.64 10.16 -4.38
N VAL A 52 -7.92 11.34 -3.81
CA VAL A 52 -7.07 12.02 -2.82
C VAL A 52 -7.13 11.41 -1.40
N VAL A 53 -6.18 11.83 -0.56
CA VAL A 53 -6.27 11.75 0.90
C VAL A 53 -6.63 13.12 1.49
N GLY A 54 -6.89 13.18 2.80
CA GLY A 54 -7.08 14.44 3.53
C GLY A 54 -8.53 14.79 3.86
N HIS A 55 -9.52 14.35 3.09
CA HIS A 55 -10.95 14.60 3.38
C HIS A 55 -11.59 13.57 4.33
N GLY A 56 -10.78 12.68 4.95
CA GLY A 56 -11.27 11.63 5.86
C GLY A 56 -11.74 10.34 5.18
N GLY A 57 -11.77 10.29 3.85
CA GLY A 57 -12.06 9.06 3.10
C GLY A 57 -11.04 7.96 3.37
N LYS A 58 -11.53 6.78 3.79
CA LYS A 58 -10.70 5.56 3.98
C LYS A 58 -10.80 4.57 2.81
N ASP A 59 -11.41 4.98 1.70
CA ASP A 59 -11.63 4.15 0.53
C ASP A 59 -11.31 4.87 -0.78
N THR A 60 -10.28 5.72 -0.73
CA THR A 60 -9.74 6.43 -1.90
C THR A 60 -8.46 5.78 -2.40
N PHE A 61 -8.08 6.05 -3.65
CA PHE A 61 -6.91 5.45 -4.29
C PHE A 61 -5.63 5.69 -3.49
N CYS A 62 -5.32 6.95 -3.15
CA CYS A 62 -4.12 7.30 -2.39
C CYS A 62 -4.16 6.72 -0.97
N TYR A 63 -5.33 6.68 -0.30
CA TYR A 63 -5.46 6.07 1.02
C TYR A 63 -5.14 4.56 0.99
N TRP A 64 -5.59 3.85 -0.05
CA TRP A 64 -5.28 2.44 -0.23
C TRP A 64 -3.78 2.21 -0.34
N LEU A 65 -3.10 2.99 -1.19
CA LEU A 65 -1.65 2.90 -1.38
C LEU A 65 -0.87 3.19 -0.10
N GLU A 66 -1.25 4.23 0.66
CA GLU A 66 -0.50 4.59 1.87
C GLU A 66 -0.80 3.70 3.07
N THR A 67 -2.08 3.39 3.30
CA THR A 67 -2.50 2.80 4.57
C THR A 67 -2.93 1.36 4.42
N LYS A 68 -3.76 1.02 3.43
CA LYS A 68 -4.27 -0.36 3.32
C LYS A 68 -3.20 -1.33 2.84
N LEU A 69 -2.35 -0.92 1.90
CA LEU A 69 -1.30 -1.77 1.32
C LEU A 69 0.03 -1.69 2.09
N MET A 70 0.05 -1.16 3.32
CA MET A 70 1.30 -0.91 4.05
C MET A 70 2.13 -2.17 4.27
N GLU A 71 1.49 -3.33 4.48
CA GLU A 71 2.16 -4.62 4.68
C GLU A 71 2.75 -5.20 3.38
N LEU A 72 2.27 -4.75 2.21
CA LEU A 72 2.86 -5.07 0.90
C LEU A 72 4.04 -4.17 0.55
N GLY A 73 4.18 -3.05 1.25
CA GLY A 73 5.16 -2.01 0.95
C GLY A 73 4.75 -0.70 1.59
N LYS A 74 5.37 -0.37 2.72
CA LYS A 74 5.02 0.83 3.48
C LYS A 74 5.59 2.07 2.81
N ILE A 75 4.72 2.82 2.14
CA ILE A 75 5.03 4.17 1.63
C ILE A 75 4.52 5.27 2.55
N LYS A 76 3.90 4.93 3.68
CA LYS A 76 3.40 5.90 4.67
C LYS A 76 4.55 6.48 5.49
N GLY A 77 4.59 7.81 5.57
CA GLY A 77 5.64 8.55 6.29
C GLY A 77 6.54 9.36 5.37
N GLY A 78 7.12 10.41 5.97
CA GLY A 78 7.85 11.50 5.30
C GLY A 78 7.02 12.78 5.25
N THR A 79 7.60 13.93 5.61
CA THR A 79 7.03 15.28 5.42
C THR A 79 6.67 15.59 3.96
N THR A 80 7.09 14.70 3.05
CA THR A 80 6.93 14.76 1.60
C THR A 80 5.82 13.81 1.10
N ALA A 81 5.07 13.14 1.99
CA ALA A 81 3.99 12.22 1.60
C ALA A 81 2.93 12.89 0.72
N ASP A 82 2.65 14.17 0.99
CA ASP A 82 1.82 14.99 0.13
C ASP A 82 2.37 14.93 -1.31
N LYS A 83 3.67 15.19 -1.52
CA LYS A 83 4.34 15.28 -2.86
C LYS A 83 4.32 13.99 -3.69
N LYS A 84 3.88 12.85 -3.16
CA LYS A 84 3.86 11.57 -3.89
C LYS A 84 2.76 11.55 -4.95
N PHE A 85 1.59 12.12 -4.62
CA PHE A 85 0.39 11.99 -5.44
C PHE A 85 0.03 13.25 -6.21
N GLY A 86 0.68 14.38 -5.91
CA GLY A 86 0.53 15.65 -6.63
C GLY A 86 -0.73 16.45 -6.25
N VAL A 87 -1.75 15.80 -5.67
CA VAL A 87 -3.02 16.41 -5.28
C VAL A 87 -3.49 15.83 -3.94
N TYR A 88 -3.99 16.67 -3.04
CA TYR A 88 -4.58 16.27 -1.77
C TYR A 88 -5.71 17.22 -1.35
N PHE A 89 -6.54 16.80 -0.40
CA PHE A 89 -7.55 17.67 0.19
C PHE A 89 -7.02 18.31 1.48
N SER A 90 -7.05 19.64 1.53
CA SER A 90 -6.62 20.42 2.70
C SER A 90 -7.82 20.71 3.58
N LYS A 91 -7.87 20.10 4.78
CA LYS A 91 -8.96 20.33 5.74
C LYS A 91 -9.01 21.77 6.24
N ASP A 92 -7.85 22.41 6.42
CA ASP A 92 -7.77 23.76 6.98
C ASP A 92 -8.37 24.82 6.05
N TYR A 93 -8.36 24.54 4.73
CA TYR A 93 -8.85 25.44 3.69
C TYR A 93 -10.09 24.91 2.97
N ASP A 94 -10.57 23.73 3.36
CA ASP A 94 -11.71 23.02 2.76
C ASP A 94 -11.63 22.91 1.22
N GLU A 95 -10.42 22.71 0.68
CA GLU A 95 -10.16 22.75 -0.76
C GLU A 95 -9.14 21.70 -1.23
N TYR A 96 -9.15 21.40 -2.52
CA TYR A 96 -8.13 20.57 -3.16
C TYR A 96 -6.88 21.40 -3.46
N LYS A 97 -5.73 20.91 -3.01
CA LYS A 97 -4.42 21.54 -3.26
C LYS A 97 -3.56 20.65 -4.13
N THR A 98 -2.87 21.29 -5.06
CA THR A 98 -1.84 20.67 -5.88
C THR A 98 -0.47 21.05 -5.35
N ILE A 99 0.51 20.20 -5.63
CA ILE A 99 1.88 20.38 -5.18
C ILE A 99 2.82 19.95 -6.31
N PRO A 100 3.94 20.66 -6.52
CA PRO A 100 4.90 20.31 -7.54
C PRO A 100 5.41 18.88 -7.33
N LYS A 101 5.35 18.06 -8.39
CA LYS A 101 6.18 16.86 -8.47
C LYS A 101 7.60 17.29 -8.82
N TRP A 102 8.54 16.58 -8.21
CA TRP A 102 9.97 16.71 -8.43
C TRP A 102 10.36 15.98 -9.71
#